data_AF-A0A645FAX7-F1
#
_entry.id   AF-A0A645FAX7-F1
#
_cell.length_a   1.000
_cell.length_b   1.000
_cell.length_c   1.000
_cell.angle_alpha   90.00
_cell.angle_beta   90.00
_cell.angle_gamma   90.00
#
_symmetry.space_group_name_H-M   'P 1'
#
loop_
_entity.id
_entity.type
_entity.pdbx_description
1 polymer ?
#
loop_
_entity_poly.entity_id
_entity_poly.type
_entity_poly.pdbx_seq_one_letter_code
_entity_poly.pdbx_strand_id
1 'polypeptide(L)'
;MELNITMDDLYLLRCVIIKDNNNYFEGKDYNGKKYIISKNEATKKYKVGTDSTFYATKREEGLIFKKTILEPLTTKEYEMILAKHSKI
;
A
#
# COMPACT_ATOMS: atom_id res chain seq x y z
N MET A 1 -0.52 -18.63 6.76
CA MET A 1 0.15 -18.55 5.45
C MET A 1 1.29 -17.57 5.64
N GLU A 2 2.53 -18.04 5.69
CA GLU A 2 3.68 -17.13 5.79
C GLU A 2 3.82 -16.40 4.45
N LEU A 3 3.64 -15.08 4.47
CA LEU A 3 3.89 -14.23 3.32
C LEU A 3 5.42 -14.14 3.12
N ASN A 4 5.92 -14.74 2.04
CA ASN A 4 7.31 -14.59 1.56
C ASN A 4 7.48 -13.21 0.89
N ILE A 5 7.25 -12.13 1.63
CA ILE A 5 7.50 -10.75 1.19
C ILE A 5 8.93 -10.39 1.55
N THR A 6 9.68 -9.88 0.57
CA THR A 6 11.07 -9.41 0.70
C THR A 6 11.14 -7.89 0.57
N MET A 7 12.33 -7.31 0.78
CA MET A 7 12.53 -5.86 0.59
C MET A 7 12.26 -5.41 -0.85
N ASP A 8 12.50 -6.26 -1.85
CA ASP A 8 12.31 -5.94 -3.26
C ASP A 8 10.82 -5.84 -3.64
N ASP A 9 9.94 -6.39 -2.82
CA ASP A 9 8.48 -6.32 -3.00
C ASP A 9 7.88 -5.03 -2.42
N LEU A 10 8.68 -4.22 -1.71
CA LEU A 10 8.22 -3.01 -1.05
C LEU A 10 8.10 -1.83 -2.01
N TYR A 11 6.93 -1.20 -1.99
CA TYR A 11 6.64 0.01 -2.73
C TYR A 11 6.38 1.17 -1.77
N LEU A 12 7.22 2.21 -1.83
CA LEU A 12 7.00 3.46 -1.10
C LEU A 12 6.12 4.39 -1.93
N LEU A 13 5.01 4.83 -1.37
CA LEU A 13 4.10 5.79 -2.01
C LEU A 13 3.80 6.95 -1.08
N ARG A 14 3.71 8.15 -1.65
CA ARG A 14 2.96 9.27 -1.07
C ARG A 14 1.74 9.60 -1.94
N CYS A 15 0.57 9.66 -1.33
CA CYS A 15 -0.66 10.03 -2.05
C CYS A 15 -1.68 10.70 -1.13
N VAL A 16 -2.66 11.36 -1.75
CA VAL A 16 -3.85 11.88 -1.07
C VAL A 16 -5.01 10.91 -1.29
N ILE A 17 -5.71 10.54 -0.22
CA ILE A 17 -6.95 9.76 -0.29
C ILE A 17 -8.05 10.64 -0.88
N ILE A 18 -8.57 10.24 -2.04
CA ILE A 18 -9.60 10.99 -2.77
C ILE A 18 -10.99 10.36 -2.67
N LYS A 19 -11.07 9.07 -2.28
CA LYS A 19 -12.35 8.37 -2.12
C LYS A 19 -12.25 7.27 -1.07
N ASP A 20 -13.33 7.10 -0.35
CA ASP A 20 -13.52 6.05 0.64
C ASP A 20 -14.63 5.10 0.15
N ASN A 21 -14.31 3.83 -0.07
CA ASN A 21 -15.25 2.77 -0.40
C ASN A 21 -15.26 1.73 0.72
N ASN A 22 -16.24 0.81 0.76
CA ASN A 22 -16.38 -0.16 1.86
C ASN A 22 -15.06 -0.89 2.21
N ASN A 23 -14.36 -1.44 1.21
CA ASN A 23 -13.20 -2.33 1.43
C ASN A 23 -11.86 -1.70 1.01
N TYR A 24 -11.85 -0.52 0.39
CA TYR A 24 -10.63 0.11 -0.12
C TYR A 24 -10.79 1.63 -0.20
N PHE A 25 -9.67 2.33 -0.21
CA PHE A 25 -9.57 3.74 -0.56
C PHE A 25 -9.09 3.89 -2.00
N GLU A 26 -9.48 4.98 -2.67
CA GLU A 26 -8.78 5.44 -3.87
C GLU A 26 -7.82 6.56 -3.46
N GLY A 27 -6.53 6.38 -3.77
CA GLY A 27 -5.49 7.38 -3.58
C GLY A 27 -5.05 7.98 -4.91
N LYS A 28 -4.62 9.24 -4.91
CA LYS A 28 -4.03 9.93 -6.06
C LYS A 28 -2.67 10.49 -5.67
N ASP A 29 -1.63 10.15 -6.43
CA ASP A 29 -0.31 10.78 -6.25
C ASP A 29 -0.28 12.19 -6.85
N TYR A 30 0.83 12.89 -6.68
CA TYR A 30 0.99 14.26 -7.18
C TYR A 30 1.16 14.34 -8.71
N ASN A 31 1.49 13.23 -9.37
CA ASN A 31 1.51 13.14 -10.83
C ASN A 31 0.12 12.84 -11.41
N GLY A 32 -0.85 12.62 -10.53
CA GLY A 32 -2.23 12.34 -10.85
C GLY A 32 -2.57 10.89 -11.12
N LYS A 33 -1.63 9.96 -10.90
CA LYS A 33 -1.86 8.52 -10.99
C LYS A 33 -2.73 8.07 -9.82
N LYS A 34 -3.69 7.19 -10.12
CA LYS A 34 -4.64 6.64 -9.14
C LYS A 34 -4.24 5.24 -8.71
N TYR A 35 -4.55 4.93 -7.45
CA TYR A 35 -4.23 3.67 -6.79
C TYR A 35 -5.45 3.18 -6.02
N ILE A 36 -5.63 1.86 -5.99
CA ILE A 36 -6.52 1.20 -5.03
C ILE A 36 -5.68 0.86 -3.79
N ILE A 37 -6.12 1.29 -2.62
CA ILE A 37 -5.42 1.09 -1.36
C ILE A 37 -6.32 0.25 -0.46
N SER A 38 -5.93 -0.99 -0.19
CA SER A 38 -6.70 -1.91 0.65
C SER A 38 -6.85 -1.38 2.07
N LYS A 39 -8.05 -1.54 2.65
CA LYS A 39 -8.27 -1.21 4.06
C LYS A 39 -7.72 -2.30 4.97
N ASN A 40 -6.83 -1.90 5.86
CA ASN A 40 -6.28 -2.74 6.91
C ASN A 40 -5.85 -1.90 8.13
N GLU A 41 -5.17 -2.54 9.09
CA GLU A 41 -4.63 -1.93 10.30
C GLU A 41 -3.82 -0.65 10.05
N ALA A 42 -2.98 -0.62 9.01
CA ALA A 42 -2.13 0.53 8.68
C ALA A 42 -2.95 1.74 8.21
N THR A 43 -4.12 1.50 7.61
CA THR A 43 -5.01 2.54 7.09
C THR A 43 -6.15 2.93 8.02
N LYS A 44 -6.19 2.44 9.26
CA LYS A 44 -7.32 2.65 10.20
C LYS A 44 -7.73 4.11 10.40
N LYS A 45 -6.77 5.03 10.28
CA LYS A 45 -6.99 6.48 10.49
C LYS A 45 -7.20 7.25 9.19
N TYR A 46 -7.18 6.58 8.03
CA TYR A 46 -7.34 7.22 6.75
C TYR A 46 -8.78 7.66 6.54
N LYS A 47 -8.93 8.81 5.89
CA LYS A 47 -10.19 9.38 5.43
C LYS A 47 -9.91 10.20 4.17
N VAL A 48 -10.97 10.60 3.46
CA VAL A 48 -10.82 11.52 2.32
C VAL A 48 -10.07 12.79 2.77
N GLY A 49 -9.07 13.19 1.99
CA GLY A 49 -8.17 14.31 2.28
C GLY A 49 -6.92 13.94 3.08
N THR A 50 -6.79 12.71 3.58
CA THR A 50 -5.53 12.26 4.19
C THR A 50 -4.41 12.24 3.16
N ASP A 51 -3.37 13.06 3.37
CA ASP A 51 -2.08 12.99 2.69
C ASP A 51 -1.13 12.13 3.54
N SER A 52 -0.64 11.03 2.97
CA SER A 52 0.19 10.08 3.71
C SER A 52 1.29 9.49 2.84
N THR A 53 2.43 9.21 3.46
CA THR A 53 3.52 8.42 2.89
C THR A 53 3.59 7.08 3.63
N PHE A 54 3.59 5.97 2.90
CA PHE A 54 3.57 4.63 3.47
C PHE A 54 4.27 3.61 2.57
N TYR A 55 4.74 2.53 3.19
CA TYR A 55 5.17 1.33 2.47
C TYR A 55 3.98 0.40 2.24
N ALA A 56 3.97 -0.27 1.10
CA ALA A 56 2.96 -1.24 0.73
C ALA A 56 3.57 -2.36 -0.11
N THR A 57 2.93 -3.52 -0.16
CA THR A 57 3.11 -4.40 -1.32
C THR A 57 2.29 -3.87 -2.49
N LYS A 58 2.76 -4.13 -3.71
CA LYS A 58 2.11 -3.67 -4.94
C LYS A 58 1.78 -4.87 -5.82
N ARG A 59 0.53 -4.94 -6.28
CA ARG A 59 0.13 -5.83 -7.37
C ARG A 59 -0.63 -5.10 -8.45
N GLU A 60 -0.57 -5.63 -9.67
CA GLU A 60 -1.39 -5.17 -10.79
C GLU A 60 -2.46 -6.21 -11.08
N GLU A 61 -3.72 -5.78 -11.15
CA GLU A 61 -4.85 -6.63 -11.52
C GLU A 61 -5.58 -6.07 -12.73
N GLY A 62 -6.20 -6.98 -13.50
CA GLY A 62 -6.96 -6.65 -14.71
C GLY A 62 -6.16 -6.86 -16.00
N LEU A 63 -6.79 -7.50 -16.98
CA LEU A 63 -6.16 -7.85 -18.26
C LEU A 63 -6.09 -6.68 -19.25
N ILE A 64 -7.13 -5.84 -19.28
CA ILE A 64 -7.26 -4.73 -20.25
C ILE A 64 -7.06 -3.37 -19.57
N PHE A 65 -7.66 -3.17 -18.40
CA PHE A 65 -7.48 -1.98 -17.58
C PHE A 65 -6.73 -2.35 -16.32
N LYS A 66 -5.39 -2.31 -16.39
CA LYS A 66 -4.53 -2.61 -15.25
C LYS A 66 -4.78 -1.61 -14.13
N LYS A 67 -5.16 -2.12 -12.96
CA LYS A 67 -5.30 -1.35 -11.72
C LYS A 67 -4.13 -1.67 -10.82
N THR A 68 -3.50 -0.65 -10.26
CA THR A 68 -2.49 -0.82 -9.21
C THR A 68 -3.19 -0.92 -7.87
N ILE A 69 -3.04 -2.06 -7.20
CA ILE A 69 -3.55 -2.33 -5.85
C ILE A 69 -2.37 -2.32 -4.89
N LEU A 70 -2.53 -1.59 -3.80
CA LEU A 70 -1.56 -1.44 -2.72
C LEU A 70 -2.14 -2.00 -1.44
N GLU A 71 -1.35 -2.81 -0.74
CA GLU A 71 -1.66 -3.28 0.60
C GLU A 71 -0.68 -2.65 1.58
N PRO A 72 -1.09 -1.57 2.28
CA PRO A 72 -0.19 -0.83 3.16
C PRO A 72 0.30 -1.68 4.32
N LEU A 73 1.57 -1.53 4.66
CA LEU A 73 2.20 -2.23 5.77
C LEU A 73 2.10 -1.41 7.05
N THR A 74 1.83 -2.09 8.15
CA THR A 74 2.07 -1.54 9.49
C THR A 74 3.57 -1.44 9.76
N THR A 75 3.96 -0.59 10.71
CA THR A 75 5.36 -0.49 11.16
C THR A 75 5.93 -1.85 11.55
N LYS A 76 5.14 -2.68 12.26
CA LYS A 76 5.55 -4.01 12.70
C LYS A 76 5.84 -4.96 11.52
N GLU A 77 5.00 -4.94 10.49
CA GLU A 77 5.22 -5.78 9.30
C GLU A 77 6.48 -5.34 8.55
N TYR A 78 6.70 -4.03 8.41
CA TYR A 78 7.90 -3.48 7.80
C TYR A 78 9.18 -3.89 8.56
N GLU A 79 9.19 -3.77 9.89
CA GLU A 79 10.32 -4.18 10.75
C GLU A 79 10.62 -5.68 10.62
N MET A 80 9.59 -6.53 10.51
CA MET A 80 9.79 -7.97 10.29
C MET A 80 10.45 -8.28 8.95
N ILE A 81 10.09 -7.56 7.89
CA ILE A 81 10.69 -7.73 6.55
C ILE A 81 12.16 -7.30 6.59
N LEU A 82 12.46 -6.16 7.21
CA LEU A 82 13.83 -5.69 7.41
C LEU A 82 14.69 -6.69 8.19
N ALA A 83 14.16 -7.20 9.31
CA ALA A 83 14.91 -8.16 10.15
C ALA A 83 15.21 -9.48 9.43
N LYS A 84 14.39 -9.90 8.47
CA LYS A 84 14.66 -11.07 7.62
C LYS A 84 15.75 -10.76 6.59
N HIS A 85 15.76 -9.55 6.02
CA HIS A 85 16.75 -9.13 5.04
C HIS A 85 18.16 -8.97 5.65
N SER A 86 18.27 -8.43 6.86
CA SER A 86 19.57 -8.21 7.52
C SER A 86 20.21 -9.46 8.11
N LYS A 87 19.57 -10.64 8.03
CA LYS A 87 20.11 -11.93 8.51
C LYS A 87 20.91 -12.67 7.43
N ILE A 88 21.38 -11.96 6.41
CA ILE A 88 22.30 -12.45 5.38
C ILE A 88 23.72 -12.09 5.78
#